data_AF-A0A4P6PGL8-F1
#
_entry.id   AF-A0A4P6PGL8-F1
#
_cell.length_a   1.000
_cell.length_b   1.000
_cell.length_c   1.000
_cell.angle_alpha   90.00
_cell.angle_beta   90.00
_cell.angle_gamma   90.00
#
_symmetry.space_group_name_H-M   'P 1'
#
loop_
_entity.id
_entity.type
_entity.pdbx_description
1 polymer ?
#
loop_
_entity_poly.entity_id
_entity_poly.type
_entity_poly.pdbx_seq_one_letter_code
_entity_poly.pdbx_strand_id
1 'polypeptide(L)'
;MILQVAVAMMPKHPDAGEWKRKCSALLVGSYCRPSDMKRTDVTLDGKTPAEWLDGYNIREDGIVINHNLIHNDYMASIAHLQMQGFMVFPLAGQPVPESIDFNFPMIYRTLATKEFVSPPFKEPGGTMFIPGSPEQYYPKGTDWSKYRYACFYGMDALFDVLGYDAGLGEKASEWRRLRGERMLEMQLRHADGRLYAPGEYDTYKGVEQMVFWMMADAHLLQWLSDHGVCFDRKNRLEE
;
A
#
# COMPACT_ATOMS: atom_id res chain seq x y z
N MET A 1 -6.01 -6.23 8.32
CA MET A 1 -7.47 -6.44 8.21
C MET A 1 -8.11 -7.03 9.47
N ILE A 2 -7.88 -8.31 9.86
CA ILE A 2 -8.63 -8.96 10.96
C ILE A 2 -8.65 -8.14 12.27
N LEU A 3 -7.49 -7.76 12.79
CA LEU A 3 -7.43 -6.97 14.03
C LEU A 3 -7.98 -5.55 13.86
N GLN A 4 -7.82 -4.92 12.69
CA GLN A 4 -8.39 -3.59 12.44
C GLN A 4 -9.92 -3.64 12.54
N VAL A 5 -10.56 -4.65 11.92
CA VAL A 5 -12.02 -4.85 12.01
C VAL A 5 -12.44 -5.18 13.44
N ALA A 6 -11.74 -6.10 14.13
CA ALA A 6 -12.07 -6.46 15.50
C ALA A 6 -12.01 -5.24 16.45
N VAL A 7 -10.96 -4.44 16.33
CA VAL A 7 -10.77 -3.22 17.12
C VAL A 7 -11.83 -2.17 16.81
N ALA A 8 -12.24 -2.04 15.55
CA ALA A 8 -13.25 -1.07 15.14
C ALA A 8 -14.67 -1.50 15.57
N MET A 9 -15.03 -2.76 15.37
CA MET A 9 -16.41 -3.25 15.52
C MET A 9 -16.73 -3.79 16.92
N MET A 10 -15.72 -4.15 17.71
CA MET A 10 -15.89 -4.70 19.07
C MET A 10 -15.13 -3.87 20.13
N PRO A 11 -15.33 -2.54 20.20
CA PRO A 11 -14.51 -1.66 21.05
C PRO A 11 -14.70 -1.89 22.56
N LYS A 12 -15.79 -2.56 22.96
CA LYS A 12 -16.12 -2.86 24.36
C LYS A 12 -15.77 -4.30 24.77
N HIS A 13 -15.14 -5.07 23.89
CA HIS A 13 -14.73 -6.44 24.23
C HIS A 13 -13.66 -6.41 25.35
N PRO A 14 -13.65 -7.36 26.30
CA PRO A 14 -12.63 -7.42 27.35
C PRO A 14 -11.18 -7.33 26.83
N ASP A 15 -10.92 -7.94 25.67
CA ASP A 15 -9.59 -7.97 25.04
C ASP A 15 -9.32 -6.81 24.07
N ALA A 16 -10.26 -5.86 23.90
CA ALA A 16 -10.15 -4.80 22.89
C ALA A 16 -8.87 -3.96 23.06
N GLY A 17 -8.44 -3.71 24.30
CA GLY A 17 -7.19 -3.01 24.58
C GLY A 17 -5.95 -3.77 24.12
N GLU A 18 -5.94 -5.11 24.23
CA GLU A 18 -4.84 -5.93 23.71
C GLU A 18 -4.84 -5.98 22.18
N TRP A 19 -6.02 -6.08 21.57
CA TRP A 19 -6.15 -6.05 20.11
C TRP A 19 -5.69 -4.71 19.53
N LYS A 20 -6.03 -3.58 20.18
CA LYS A 20 -5.53 -2.24 19.80
C LYS A 20 -4.00 -2.23 19.79
N ARG A 21 -3.38 -2.61 20.92
CA ARG A 21 -1.90 -2.67 21.04
C ARG A 21 -1.27 -3.58 19.99
N LYS A 22 -1.82 -4.77 19.78
CA LYS A 22 -1.26 -5.72 18.81
C LYS A 22 -1.47 -5.26 17.36
N CYS A 23 -2.59 -4.61 17.07
CA CYS A 23 -2.84 -4.00 15.77
C CYS A 23 -1.78 -2.94 15.45
N SER A 24 -1.52 -1.99 16.37
CA SER A 24 -0.48 -0.97 16.19
C SER A 24 0.90 -1.59 16.03
N ALA A 25 1.28 -2.56 16.87
CA ALA A 25 2.56 -3.24 16.74
C ALA A 25 2.76 -3.92 15.37
N LEU A 26 1.71 -4.58 14.84
CA LEU A 26 1.77 -5.21 13.52
C LEU A 26 1.79 -4.20 12.37
N LEU A 27 1.11 -3.06 12.52
CA LEU A 27 1.16 -1.97 11.55
C LEU A 27 2.58 -1.38 11.47
N VAL A 28 3.15 -1.00 12.62
CA VAL A 28 4.52 -0.44 12.69
C VAL A 28 5.56 -1.45 12.19
N GLY A 29 5.41 -2.74 12.54
CA GLY A 29 6.32 -3.81 12.11
C GLY A 29 6.12 -4.29 10.68
N SER A 30 5.11 -3.81 9.94
CA SER A 30 4.82 -4.34 8.61
C SER A 30 5.88 -3.97 7.57
N TYR A 31 6.40 -2.74 7.64
CA TYR A 31 7.43 -2.20 6.74
C TYR A 31 8.41 -1.33 7.53
N CYS A 32 9.22 -1.95 8.38
CA CYS A 32 10.18 -1.25 9.23
C CYS A 32 11.62 -1.38 8.68
N ARG A 33 12.36 -0.28 8.76
CA ARG A 33 13.78 -0.18 8.37
C ARG A 33 14.70 -0.42 9.58
N PRO A 34 15.99 -0.76 9.36
CA PRO A 34 16.94 -0.89 10.47
C PRO A 34 17.02 0.37 11.35
N SER A 35 16.97 1.56 10.76
CA SER A 35 16.99 2.84 11.47
C SER A 35 15.76 3.07 12.35
N ASP A 36 14.59 2.54 11.98
CA ASP A 36 13.35 2.69 12.74
C ASP A 36 13.44 2.02 14.12
N MET A 37 14.26 0.98 14.27
CA MET A 37 14.48 0.30 15.56
C MET A 37 15.16 1.18 16.62
N LYS A 38 15.75 2.30 16.22
CA LYS A 38 16.41 3.26 17.12
C LYS A 38 15.70 4.61 17.15
N ARG A 39 14.56 4.70 16.47
CA ARG A 39 13.90 5.95 16.19
C ARG A 39 13.02 6.36 17.38
N THR A 40 13.26 7.56 17.91
CA THR A 40 12.59 8.11 19.09
C THR A 40 12.05 9.54 18.88
N ASP A 41 12.19 10.09 17.67
CA ASP A 41 11.76 11.45 17.30
C ASP A 41 10.26 11.57 16.97
N VAL A 42 9.56 10.44 16.84
CA VAL A 42 8.13 10.39 16.53
C VAL A 42 7.41 9.42 17.45
N THR A 43 6.11 9.65 17.64
CA THR A 43 5.21 8.78 18.39
C THR A 43 4.18 8.19 17.42
N LEU A 44 3.87 6.91 17.60
CA LEU A 44 2.88 6.14 16.86
C LEU A 44 2.01 5.41 17.87
N ASP A 45 0.79 5.88 18.07
CA ASP A 45 -0.15 5.34 19.06
C ASP A 45 0.48 5.30 20.47
N GLY A 46 1.07 6.43 20.88
CA GLY A 46 1.60 6.64 22.23
C GLY A 46 2.97 6.01 22.51
N LYS A 47 3.61 5.36 21.53
CA LYS A 47 5.00 4.90 21.67
C LYS A 47 5.86 5.22 20.45
N THR A 48 7.16 5.29 20.65
CA THR A 48 8.13 5.45 19.56
C THR A 48 8.29 4.17 18.73
N PRO A 49 8.74 4.25 17.47
CA PRO A 49 9.06 3.06 16.68
C PRO A 49 10.06 2.11 17.39
N ALA A 50 11.06 2.65 18.08
CA ALA A 50 12.03 1.86 18.84
C ALA A 50 11.40 1.00 19.95
N GLU A 51 10.27 1.43 20.52
CA GLU A 51 9.55 0.68 21.54
C GLU A 51 8.61 -0.39 20.96
N TRP A 52 8.28 -0.30 19.67
CA TRP A 52 7.42 -1.25 18.97
C TRP A 52 8.20 -2.38 18.28
N LEU A 53 9.47 -2.13 17.91
CA LEU A 53 10.19 -2.92 16.93
C LEU A 53 11.33 -3.75 17.51
N ASP A 54 11.26 -5.07 17.29
CA ASP A 54 12.35 -6.03 17.57
C ASP A 54 13.15 -6.42 16.32
N GLY A 55 12.82 -5.86 15.15
CA GLY A 55 13.44 -6.20 13.89
C GLY A 55 13.02 -5.28 12.74
N TYR A 56 13.55 -5.58 11.55
CA TYR A 56 13.28 -4.88 10.31
C TYR A 56 13.08 -5.86 9.16
N ASN A 57 12.37 -5.43 8.12
CA ASN A 57 12.06 -6.27 6.96
C ASN A 57 12.20 -5.56 5.60
N ILE A 58 12.56 -4.26 5.62
CA ILE A 58 12.90 -3.50 4.42
C ILE A 58 14.25 -2.82 4.55
N ARG A 59 14.83 -2.44 3.41
CA ARG A 59 16.07 -1.65 3.37
C ARG A 59 15.81 -0.20 3.78
N GLU A 60 16.88 0.51 4.13
CA GLU A 60 16.82 1.94 4.50
C GLU A 60 16.17 2.82 3.43
N ASP A 61 16.36 2.46 2.16
CA ASP A 61 15.79 3.16 1.02
C ASP A 61 14.39 2.67 0.63
N GLY A 62 13.72 1.90 1.48
CA GLY A 62 12.35 1.43 1.26
C GLY A 62 12.22 0.16 0.42
N ILE A 63 13.33 -0.34 -0.12
CA ILE A 63 13.30 -1.51 -0.99
C ILE A 63 12.97 -2.78 -0.21
N VAL A 64 11.96 -3.49 -0.71
CA VAL A 64 11.63 -4.85 -0.27
C VAL A 64 12.35 -5.84 -1.16
N ILE A 65 13.09 -6.77 -0.53
CA ILE A 65 13.63 -7.95 -1.22
C ILE A 65 12.76 -9.14 -0.86
N ASN A 66 12.13 -9.73 -1.87
CA ASN A 66 11.41 -10.98 -1.71
C ASN A 66 11.73 -11.91 -2.88
N HIS A 67 11.78 -13.23 -2.63
CA HIS A 67 12.20 -14.24 -3.62
C HIS A 67 13.56 -13.90 -4.29
N ASN A 68 14.47 -13.27 -3.56
CA ASN A 68 15.76 -12.75 -4.05
C ASN A 68 15.67 -11.67 -5.15
N LEU A 69 14.50 -11.05 -5.33
CA LEU A 69 14.23 -9.97 -6.28
C LEU A 69 13.94 -8.66 -5.55
N ILE A 70 14.22 -7.54 -6.21
CA ILE A 70 13.61 -6.25 -5.85
C ILE A 70 12.16 -6.35 -6.29
N HIS A 71 11.23 -6.34 -5.35
CA HIS A 71 9.87 -6.80 -5.62
C HIS A 71 8.85 -5.68 -5.47
N ASN A 72 8.53 -5.03 -6.60
CA ASN A 72 7.61 -3.90 -6.67
C ASN A 72 6.23 -4.25 -6.07
N ASP A 73 5.71 -5.45 -6.35
CA ASP A 73 4.39 -5.87 -5.84
C ASP A 73 4.36 -6.05 -4.31
N TYR A 74 5.45 -6.52 -3.70
CA TYR A 74 5.57 -6.57 -2.24
C TYR A 74 5.85 -5.20 -1.66
N MET A 75 6.36 -4.23 -2.43
CA MET A 75 6.34 -2.83 -1.99
C MET A 75 4.93 -2.26 -2.05
N ALA A 76 4.16 -2.59 -3.10
CA ALA A 76 2.76 -2.18 -3.25
C ALA A 76 1.84 -2.77 -2.17
N SER A 77 2.15 -3.96 -1.63
CA SER A 77 1.25 -4.63 -0.69
C SER A 77 1.03 -3.89 0.63
N ILE A 78 1.89 -2.94 0.99
CA ILE A 78 1.65 -2.05 2.14
C ILE A 78 0.34 -1.28 1.99
N ALA A 79 0.00 -0.88 0.75
CA ALA A 79 -1.21 -0.13 0.47
C ALA A 79 -2.45 -0.94 0.84
N HIS A 80 -2.45 -2.27 0.66
CA HIS A 80 -3.58 -3.10 1.05
C HIS A 80 -3.78 -3.14 2.57
N LEU A 81 -2.71 -3.07 3.37
CA LEU A 81 -2.83 -3.01 4.83
C LEU A 81 -3.38 -1.66 5.30
N GLN A 82 -2.95 -0.57 4.65
CA GLN A 82 -3.38 0.79 4.95
C GLN A 82 -4.78 1.10 4.48
N MET A 83 -5.11 0.70 3.25
CA MET A 83 -6.43 0.86 2.64
C MET A 83 -7.50 0.37 3.60
N GLN A 84 -7.28 -0.81 4.19
CA GLN A 84 -8.18 -1.39 5.16
C GLN A 84 -8.37 -0.51 6.41
N GLY A 85 -7.31 0.11 6.96
CA GLY A 85 -7.47 1.03 8.09
C GLY A 85 -8.18 2.33 7.72
N PHE A 86 -7.83 2.93 6.58
CA PHE A 86 -8.47 4.15 6.09
C PHE A 86 -9.92 3.96 5.66
N MET A 87 -10.40 2.72 5.47
CA MET A 87 -11.82 2.45 5.26
C MET A 87 -12.52 2.02 6.55
N VAL A 88 -11.96 1.04 7.28
CA VAL A 88 -12.63 0.37 8.40
C VAL A 88 -12.87 1.31 9.58
N PHE A 89 -11.86 2.11 9.98
CA PHE A 89 -12.03 3.00 11.13
C PHE A 89 -13.00 4.15 10.82
N PRO A 90 -12.90 4.86 9.68
CA PRO A 90 -13.84 5.92 9.38
C PRO A 90 -15.27 5.42 9.18
N LEU A 91 -15.48 4.25 8.57
CA LEU A 91 -16.81 3.61 8.49
C LEU A 91 -17.40 3.30 9.87
N ALA A 92 -16.54 3.01 10.86
CA ALA A 92 -16.93 2.82 12.24
C ALA A 92 -17.20 4.13 13.01
N GLY A 93 -17.04 5.29 12.36
CA GLY A 93 -17.06 6.61 13.01
C GLY A 93 -15.88 6.83 13.96
N GLN A 94 -14.75 6.18 13.71
CA GLN A 94 -13.57 6.22 14.57
C GLN A 94 -12.39 6.86 13.83
N PRO A 95 -11.49 7.55 14.55
CA PRO A 95 -10.27 8.06 13.96
C PRO A 95 -9.33 6.92 13.56
N VAL A 96 -8.48 7.22 12.59
CA VAL A 96 -7.50 6.26 12.07
C VAL A 96 -6.30 6.22 13.05
N PRO A 97 -5.74 5.04 13.37
CA PRO A 97 -4.54 4.96 14.20
C PRO A 97 -3.34 5.70 13.59
N GLU A 98 -2.50 6.34 14.40
CA GLU A 98 -1.26 7.00 13.94
C GLU A 98 -0.29 6.01 13.29
N SER A 99 -0.31 4.75 13.74
CA SER A 99 0.54 3.69 13.17
C SER A 99 0.14 3.26 11.75
N ILE A 100 -1.04 3.63 11.25
CA ILE A 100 -1.62 3.02 10.04
C ILE A 100 -0.72 3.14 8.82
N ASP A 101 -0.10 4.30 8.62
CA ASP A 101 0.65 4.66 7.43
C ASP A 101 2.14 4.87 7.69
N PHE A 102 2.63 4.30 8.79
CA PHE A 102 4.04 4.27 9.09
C PHE A 102 4.83 3.72 7.90
N ASN A 103 5.83 4.48 7.45
CA ASN A 103 6.68 4.23 6.27
C ASN A 103 5.99 4.17 4.89
N PHE A 104 4.66 4.36 4.79
CA PHE A 104 3.98 4.37 3.49
C PHE A 104 4.43 5.48 2.54
N PRO A 105 4.51 6.76 2.97
CA PRO A 105 5.00 7.86 2.12
C PRO A 105 6.39 7.59 1.55
N MET A 106 7.24 6.92 2.33
CA MET A 106 8.60 6.60 1.94
C MET A 106 8.65 5.51 0.87
N ILE A 107 7.89 4.42 1.01
CA ILE A 107 7.86 3.33 0.03
C ILE A 107 7.35 3.80 -1.33
N TYR A 108 6.27 4.58 -1.34
CA TYR A 108 5.74 5.13 -2.59
C TYR A 108 6.74 6.07 -3.25
N ARG A 109 7.39 6.93 -2.48
CA ARG A 109 8.47 7.79 -2.99
C ARG A 109 9.59 6.93 -3.59
N THR A 110 9.99 5.84 -2.95
CA THR A 110 10.98 4.92 -3.51
C THR A 110 10.52 4.32 -4.84
N LEU A 111 9.27 3.89 -4.96
CA LEU A 111 8.71 3.41 -6.24
C LEU A 111 8.79 4.49 -7.34
N ALA A 112 8.43 5.72 -6.98
CA ALA A 112 8.35 6.84 -7.91
C ALA A 112 9.71 7.46 -8.29
N THR A 113 10.70 7.44 -7.41
CA THR A 113 11.92 8.27 -7.57
C THR A 113 13.23 7.52 -7.44
N LYS A 114 13.25 6.25 -7.05
CA LYS A 114 14.51 5.50 -6.93
C LYS A 114 14.99 5.08 -8.32
N GLU A 115 16.08 5.69 -8.76
CA GLU A 115 16.76 5.34 -10.01
C GLU A 115 17.56 4.03 -9.88
N PHE A 116 17.41 3.15 -10.87
CA PHE A 116 18.21 1.94 -11.04
C PHE A 116 18.94 2.01 -12.37
N VAL A 117 20.25 2.22 -12.32
CA VAL A 117 21.11 2.32 -13.52
C VAL A 117 21.40 0.93 -14.09
N SER A 118 21.20 0.77 -15.41
CA SER A 118 21.67 -0.41 -16.14
C SER A 118 23.09 -0.20 -16.65
N PRO A 119 24.02 -1.17 -16.51
CA PRO A 119 24.00 -2.39 -15.68
C PRO A 119 24.29 -2.10 -14.19
N PRO A 120 23.99 -3.02 -13.22
CA PRO A 120 23.60 -4.43 -13.39
C PRO A 120 22.08 -4.69 -13.41
N PHE A 121 21.27 -3.65 -13.31
CA PHE A 121 19.82 -3.78 -13.46
C PHE A 121 19.44 -3.94 -14.94
N LYS A 122 18.20 -4.33 -15.24
CA LYS A 122 17.77 -4.59 -16.63
C LYS A 122 17.72 -3.29 -17.44
N GLU A 123 18.09 -3.35 -18.72
CA GLU A 123 17.88 -2.22 -19.65
C GLU A 123 16.38 -1.84 -19.74
N PRO A 124 16.04 -0.55 -19.86
CA PRO A 124 16.95 0.60 -19.99
C PRO A 124 17.44 1.22 -18.66
N GLY A 125 17.13 0.61 -17.51
CA GLY A 125 17.22 1.28 -16.22
C GLY A 125 16.02 2.20 -15.96
N GLY A 126 16.11 3.01 -14.90
CA GLY A 126 15.10 4.00 -14.53
C GLY A 126 14.44 3.75 -13.18
N THR A 127 13.34 4.47 -12.93
CA THR A 127 12.48 4.33 -11.74
C THR A 127 11.48 3.20 -11.89
N MET A 128 11.02 2.62 -10.77
CA MET A 128 10.03 1.53 -10.80
C MET A 128 8.70 1.97 -11.39
N PHE A 129 8.23 3.18 -11.06
CA PHE A 129 7.15 3.84 -11.80
C PHE A 129 7.76 4.58 -12.99
N ILE A 130 7.36 4.23 -14.21
CA ILE A 130 7.93 4.77 -15.45
C ILE A 130 7.16 6.03 -15.85
N PRO A 131 7.76 7.25 -15.82
CA PRO A 131 7.08 8.52 -16.10
C PRO A 131 6.10 8.48 -17.29
N GLY A 132 4.84 8.87 -17.08
CA GLY A 132 3.81 8.89 -18.12
C GLY A 132 3.37 7.53 -18.67
N SER A 133 3.64 6.42 -17.95
CA SER A 133 3.30 5.06 -18.38
C SER A 133 2.53 4.27 -17.31
N PRO A 134 1.48 3.50 -17.66
CA PRO A 134 0.85 2.61 -16.69
C PRO A 134 1.77 1.45 -16.26
N GLU A 135 2.84 1.21 -17.01
CA GLU A 135 3.77 0.10 -16.82
C GLU A 135 4.72 0.31 -15.64
N GLN A 136 5.18 -0.82 -15.11
CA GLN A 136 6.22 -0.85 -14.10
C GLN A 136 7.53 -1.34 -14.68
N TYR A 137 8.60 -0.67 -14.29
CA TYR A 137 9.95 -1.17 -14.49
C TYR A 137 10.34 -2.06 -13.31
N TYR A 138 10.80 -3.27 -13.64
CA TYR A 138 11.22 -4.28 -12.67
C TYR A 138 12.74 -4.45 -12.75
N PRO A 139 13.53 -3.83 -11.86
CA PRO A 139 14.99 -3.75 -11.99
C PRO A 139 15.69 -5.12 -12.10
N LYS A 140 15.10 -6.17 -11.50
CA LYS A 140 15.57 -7.55 -11.57
C LYS A 140 14.57 -8.52 -12.20
N GLY A 141 13.50 -8.01 -12.81
CA GLY A 141 12.35 -8.80 -13.26
C GLY A 141 11.32 -9.06 -12.16
N THR A 142 10.30 -9.84 -12.49
CA THR A 142 9.20 -10.25 -11.61
C THR A 142 8.87 -11.71 -11.90
N ASP A 143 8.50 -12.45 -10.86
CA ASP A 143 8.01 -13.83 -10.89
C ASP A 143 6.49 -13.92 -10.69
N TRP A 144 5.80 -12.77 -10.61
CA TRP A 144 4.35 -12.68 -10.57
C TRP A 144 3.79 -12.44 -11.97
N SER A 145 3.59 -11.17 -12.33
CA SER A 145 3.10 -10.72 -13.63
C SER A 145 3.46 -9.24 -13.79
N LYS A 146 3.70 -8.82 -15.03
CA LYS A 146 3.91 -7.41 -15.38
C LYS A 146 2.61 -6.61 -15.52
N TYR A 147 1.47 -7.30 -15.54
CA TYR A 147 0.15 -6.73 -15.80
C TYR A 147 -0.65 -6.47 -14.51
N ARG A 148 0.03 -6.39 -13.35
CA ARG A 148 -0.58 -6.24 -12.02
C ARG A 148 -0.97 -4.79 -11.70
N TYR A 149 -1.67 -4.12 -12.61
CA TYR A 149 -2.01 -2.70 -12.45
C TYR A 149 -2.90 -2.42 -11.24
N ALA A 150 -3.80 -3.33 -10.88
CA ALA A 150 -4.77 -3.13 -9.78
C ALA A 150 -4.12 -2.89 -8.41
N CYS A 151 -2.99 -3.56 -8.09
CA CYS A 151 -2.35 -3.35 -6.80
C CYS A 151 -1.69 -1.98 -6.69
N PHE A 152 -1.16 -1.46 -7.80
CA PHE A 152 -0.59 -0.11 -7.85
C PHE A 152 -1.69 0.95 -7.93
N TYR A 153 -2.77 0.70 -8.68
CA TYR A 153 -3.93 1.59 -8.73
C TYR A 153 -4.51 1.86 -7.33
N GLY A 154 -4.66 0.83 -6.49
CA GLY A 154 -5.12 1.01 -5.11
C GLY A 154 -4.15 1.85 -4.26
N MET A 155 -2.85 1.69 -4.46
CA MET A 155 -1.82 2.50 -3.82
C MET A 155 -1.89 3.97 -4.29
N ASP A 156 -2.06 4.21 -5.58
CA ASP A 156 -2.21 5.56 -6.14
C ASP A 156 -3.48 6.23 -5.61
N ALA A 157 -4.60 5.50 -5.53
CA ALA A 157 -5.86 6.00 -4.99
C ALA A 157 -5.71 6.48 -3.53
N LEU A 158 -4.96 5.74 -2.69
CA LEU A 158 -4.65 6.18 -1.34
C LEU A 158 -3.83 7.48 -1.34
N PHE A 159 -2.78 7.56 -2.16
CA PHE A 159 -1.93 8.74 -2.19
C PHE A 159 -2.65 9.98 -2.70
N ASP A 160 -3.49 9.80 -3.70
CA ASP A 160 -4.34 10.83 -4.29
C ASP A 160 -5.34 11.36 -3.24
N VAL A 161 -6.14 10.47 -2.63
CA VAL A 161 -7.14 10.83 -1.62
C VAL A 161 -6.52 11.46 -0.37
N LEU A 162 -5.37 10.97 0.09
CA LEU A 162 -4.71 11.47 1.30
C LEU A 162 -3.78 12.68 1.04
N GLY A 163 -3.57 13.07 -0.22
CA GLY A 163 -2.65 14.15 -0.58
C GLY A 163 -1.18 13.86 -0.27
N TYR A 164 -0.79 12.59 -0.24
CA TYR A 164 0.55 12.13 0.14
C TYR A 164 1.60 12.28 -0.97
N ASP A 165 1.17 12.65 -2.17
CA ASP A 165 2.02 12.94 -3.31
C ASP A 165 2.56 14.38 -3.33
N ALA A 166 2.36 15.14 -2.25
CA ALA A 166 2.91 16.48 -2.11
C ALA A 166 4.44 16.44 -2.26
N GLY A 167 4.95 17.18 -3.24
CA GLY A 167 6.38 17.24 -3.56
C GLY A 167 6.92 16.08 -4.42
N LEU A 168 6.06 15.22 -4.98
CA LEU A 168 6.45 14.32 -6.07
C LEU A 168 6.26 15.02 -7.43
N GLY A 169 7.12 14.68 -8.39
CA GLY A 169 7.08 15.26 -9.73
C GLY A 169 5.81 14.86 -10.50
N GLU A 170 5.49 13.56 -10.49
CA GLU A 170 4.25 13.02 -11.06
C GLU A 170 3.24 12.73 -9.95
N LYS A 171 1.99 13.10 -10.20
CA LYS A 171 0.90 13.02 -9.22
C LYS A 171 0.32 11.61 -9.15
N ALA A 172 -0.13 11.21 -7.97
CA ALA A 172 -0.80 9.93 -7.77
C ALA A 172 -2.08 9.83 -8.59
N SER A 173 -2.83 10.93 -8.73
CA SER A 173 -3.99 11.00 -9.64
C SER A 173 -3.65 10.67 -11.10
N GLU A 174 -2.46 11.07 -11.58
CA GLU A 174 -2.04 10.77 -12.95
C GLU A 174 -1.70 9.29 -13.13
N TRP A 175 -0.95 8.69 -12.19
CA TRP A 175 -0.71 7.25 -12.18
C TRP A 175 -1.99 6.43 -12.11
N ARG A 176 -2.89 6.85 -11.22
CA ARG A 176 -4.21 6.24 -11.05
C ARG A 176 -5.00 6.29 -12.36
N ARG A 177 -5.02 7.43 -13.05
CA ARG A 177 -5.68 7.59 -14.35
C ARG A 177 -5.10 6.64 -15.40
N LEU A 178 -3.78 6.66 -15.60
CA LEU A 178 -3.08 5.82 -16.58
C LEU A 178 -3.34 4.32 -16.34
N ARG A 179 -3.22 3.87 -15.08
CA ARG A 179 -3.45 2.45 -14.73
C ARG A 179 -4.93 2.07 -14.81
N GLY A 180 -5.84 2.99 -14.48
CA GLY A 180 -7.28 2.80 -14.65
C GLY A 180 -7.65 2.61 -16.12
N GLU A 181 -7.15 3.47 -17.01
CA GLU A 181 -7.32 3.35 -18.46
C GLU A 181 -6.78 2.02 -18.99
N ARG A 182 -5.57 1.63 -18.58
CA ARG A 182 -5.00 0.34 -18.97
C ARG A 182 -5.82 -0.85 -18.47
N MET A 183 -6.33 -0.81 -17.25
CA MET A 183 -7.19 -1.88 -16.75
C MET A 183 -8.50 -1.97 -17.54
N LEU A 184 -9.10 -0.83 -17.91
CA LEU A 184 -10.27 -0.82 -18.76
C LEU A 184 -9.99 -1.40 -20.15
N GLU A 185 -8.87 -1.02 -20.78
CA GLU A 185 -8.41 -1.61 -22.05
C GLU A 185 -8.28 -3.13 -21.93
N MET A 186 -7.70 -3.62 -20.84
CA MET A 186 -7.55 -5.05 -20.58
C MET A 186 -8.90 -5.76 -20.48
N GLN A 187 -9.85 -5.20 -19.72
CA GLN A 187 -11.20 -5.76 -19.55
C GLN A 187 -12.00 -5.77 -20.86
N LEU A 188 -11.89 -4.72 -21.68
CA LEU A 188 -12.63 -4.61 -22.94
C LEU A 188 -12.26 -5.67 -23.98
N ARG A 189 -11.14 -6.37 -23.81
CA ARG A 189 -10.75 -7.52 -24.65
C ARG A 189 -11.60 -8.77 -24.37
N HIS A 190 -12.38 -8.79 -23.29
CA HIS A 190 -13.06 -9.97 -22.79
C HIS A 190 -14.57 -9.72 -22.62
N ALA A 191 -15.39 -10.63 -23.15
CA ALA A 191 -16.85 -10.52 -23.08
C ALA A 191 -17.41 -10.66 -21.64
N ASP A 192 -16.66 -11.30 -20.75
CA ASP A 192 -16.98 -11.49 -19.33
C ASP A 192 -16.37 -10.41 -18.42
N GLY A 193 -15.63 -9.46 -18.98
CA GLY A 193 -15.04 -8.34 -18.24
C GLY A 193 -13.88 -8.71 -17.31
N ARG A 194 -13.34 -9.93 -17.43
CA ARG A 194 -12.12 -10.31 -16.69
C ARG A 194 -10.93 -9.46 -17.13
N LEU A 195 -9.95 -9.28 -16.25
CA LEU A 195 -8.80 -8.45 -16.55
C LEU A 195 -7.75 -9.21 -17.38
N TYR A 196 -7.46 -10.46 -17.01
CA TYR A 196 -6.29 -11.18 -17.52
C TYR A 196 -6.61 -12.15 -18.66
N ALA A 197 -5.84 -12.05 -19.74
CA ALA A 197 -5.78 -13.06 -20.78
C ALA A 197 -4.89 -14.26 -20.36
N PRO A 198 -5.05 -15.45 -20.97
CA PRO A 198 -4.14 -16.58 -20.72
C PRO A 198 -2.68 -16.19 -20.97
N GLY A 199 -1.75 -16.54 -20.07
CA GLY A 199 -0.35 -16.14 -20.19
C GLY A 199 0.01 -14.84 -19.45
N GLU A 200 -0.97 -14.01 -19.11
CA GLU A 200 -0.70 -12.72 -18.47
C GLU A 200 -0.52 -12.85 -16.96
N TYR A 201 -1.12 -13.86 -16.31
CA TYR A 201 -0.96 -14.09 -14.87
C TYR A 201 -1.31 -15.53 -14.46
N ASP A 202 -0.43 -16.47 -14.81
CA ASP A 202 -0.71 -17.90 -14.68
C ASP A 202 -0.38 -18.50 -13.30
N THR A 203 0.31 -17.76 -12.42
CA THR A 203 0.84 -18.31 -11.16
C THR A 203 -0.14 -18.27 -9.99
N TYR A 204 -1.30 -17.60 -10.14
CA TYR A 204 -2.26 -17.41 -9.05
C TYR A 204 -3.71 -17.63 -9.49
N LYS A 205 -4.38 -18.63 -8.90
CA LYS A 205 -5.76 -19.02 -9.27
C LYS A 205 -6.83 -17.98 -8.90
N GLY A 206 -6.58 -17.17 -7.86
CA GLY A 206 -7.54 -16.20 -7.34
C GLY A 206 -7.45 -14.81 -7.99
N VAL A 207 -6.86 -14.72 -9.18
CA VAL A 207 -6.40 -13.46 -9.76
C VAL A 207 -7.54 -12.46 -9.98
N GLU A 208 -8.66 -12.89 -10.55
CA GLU A 208 -9.81 -12.01 -10.79
C GLU A 208 -10.49 -11.60 -9.47
N GLN A 209 -10.57 -12.50 -8.47
CA GLN A 209 -11.11 -12.17 -7.15
C GLN A 209 -10.24 -11.12 -6.44
N MET A 210 -8.92 -11.24 -6.59
CA MET A 210 -7.98 -10.28 -6.03
C MET A 210 -8.11 -8.90 -6.71
N VAL A 211 -8.27 -8.84 -8.03
CA VAL A 211 -8.58 -7.58 -8.72
C VAL A 211 -9.87 -6.98 -8.20
N PHE A 212 -10.94 -7.78 -8.12
CA PHE A 212 -12.23 -7.32 -7.63
C PHE A 212 -12.13 -6.70 -6.23
N TRP A 213 -11.45 -7.37 -5.31
CA TRP A 213 -11.22 -6.86 -3.96
C TRP A 213 -10.46 -5.52 -3.96
N MET A 214 -9.35 -5.42 -4.70
CA MET A 214 -8.56 -4.18 -4.78
C MET A 214 -9.35 -3.01 -5.37
N MET A 215 -10.17 -3.28 -6.38
CA MET A 215 -11.01 -2.25 -7.00
C MET A 215 -12.18 -1.84 -6.11
N ALA A 216 -12.78 -2.79 -5.38
CA ALA A 216 -13.83 -2.48 -4.40
C ALA A 216 -13.27 -1.61 -3.26
N ASP A 217 -12.09 -1.94 -2.76
CA ASP A 217 -11.40 -1.14 -1.75
C ASP A 217 -11.11 0.29 -2.24
N ALA A 218 -10.51 0.43 -3.44
CA ALA A 218 -10.20 1.75 -4.00
C ALA A 218 -11.48 2.58 -4.28
N HIS A 219 -12.57 1.93 -4.69
CA HIS A 219 -13.86 2.58 -4.88
C HIS A 219 -14.44 3.06 -3.55
N LEU A 220 -14.41 2.23 -2.51
CA LEU A 220 -14.93 2.58 -1.18
C LEU A 220 -14.13 3.71 -0.54
N LEU A 221 -12.80 3.72 -0.68
CA LEU A 221 -11.97 4.85 -0.26
C LEU A 221 -12.39 6.15 -0.95
N GLN A 222 -12.55 6.13 -2.28
CA GLN A 222 -13.00 7.30 -3.02
C GLN A 222 -14.38 7.77 -2.56
N TRP A 223 -15.30 6.83 -2.39
CA TRP A 223 -16.66 7.13 -1.92
C TRP A 223 -16.63 7.82 -0.55
N LEU A 224 -15.82 7.35 0.40
CA LEU A 224 -15.65 8.00 1.70
C LEU A 224 -15.14 9.44 1.55
N SER A 225 -14.14 9.65 0.69
CA SER A 225 -13.58 10.98 0.41
C SER A 225 -14.64 11.93 -0.19
N ASP A 226 -15.39 11.47 -1.20
CA ASP A 226 -16.42 12.26 -1.88
C ASP A 226 -17.56 12.65 -0.93
N HIS A 227 -17.79 11.87 0.14
CA HIS A 227 -18.79 12.15 1.17
C HIS A 227 -18.22 12.96 2.35
N GLY A 228 -17.00 13.47 2.24
CA GLY A 228 -16.39 14.32 3.26
C GLY A 228 -16.04 13.59 4.56
N VAL A 229 -15.85 12.27 4.50
CA VAL A 229 -15.41 11.50 5.67
C VAL A 229 -13.98 11.91 6.05
N CYS A 230 -13.77 12.16 7.34
CA CYS A 230 -12.48 12.59 7.87
C CYS A 230 -11.52 11.40 8.07
N PHE A 231 -10.27 11.57 7.62
CA PHE A 231 -9.19 10.58 7.77
C PHE A 231 -8.16 11.00 8.85
N ASP A 232 -8.59 11.78 9.85
CA ASP A 232 -7.71 12.24 10.91
C ASP A 232 -7.10 11.06 11.68
N ARG A 233 -5.80 11.20 11.97
CA ARG A 233 -5.03 10.24 12.73
C ARG A 233 -5.01 10.63 14.19
N LYS A 234 -5.16 9.65 15.09
CA LYS A 234 -5.06 9.86 16.53
C LYS A 234 -4.38 8.69 17.23
N ASN A 235 -3.76 8.98 18.37
CA ASN A 235 -3.21 7.98 19.24
C ASN A 235 -4.29 6.98 19.66
N ARG A 236 -4.18 5.75 19.14
CA ARG A 236 -5.21 4.73 19.34
C ARG A 236 -5.24 4.11 20.74
N LEU A 237 -4.19 4.30 21.54
CA LEU A 237 -4.10 3.72 22.89
C LEU A 237 -4.71 4.60 23.98
N GLU A 238 -5.04 5.85 23.67
CA GLU A 238 -5.67 6.80 24.60
C GLU A 238 -7.21 6.87 24.47
N GLU A 239 -7.77 6.22 23.43
CA GLU A 239 -9.21 6.02 23.19
C GLU A 239 -9.66 4.60 23.52
#